data_AF-A0A0D7E0G0-F1
#
_entry.id   AF-A0A0D7E0G0-F1
#
_cell.length_a   1.000
_cell.length_b   1.000
_cell.length_c   1.000
_cell.angle_alpha   90.00
_cell.angle_beta   90.00
_cell.angle_gamma   90.00
#
_symmetry.space_group_name_H-M   'P 1'
#
loop_
_entity.id
_entity.type
_entity.pdbx_description
1 polymer ?
#
loop_
_entity_poly.entity_id
_entity_poly.type
_entity_poly.pdbx_seq_one_letter_code
_entity_poly.pdbx_strand_id
1 'polypeptide(L)'
;MLALGLSLALSAQATERQVYLVATVQLDGSSLAQSIFLHEPQITELQGCLDAVRDGQSKRDWLLYRHIFRRDRFKGFSGHIRYQCGYSEQRFSSWHDGPRYNKPYLIGVNDNAELRVVRTPSQAQCMTQLRALPAARQAQSICAMGNQELQP
;
A
#
# COMPACT_ATOMS: atom_id res chain seq x y z
N MET A 1 43.77 -23.66 28.98
CA MET A 1 43.13 -22.92 27.89
C MET A 1 41.62 -23.07 28.06
N LEU A 2 40.95 -22.06 28.64
CA LEU A 2 39.48 -22.03 28.71
C LEU A 2 38.97 -21.14 27.59
N ALA A 3 38.32 -21.75 26.59
CA ALA A 3 37.56 -21.03 25.58
C ALA A 3 36.13 -20.83 26.11
N LEU A 4 35.83 -19.63 26.63
CA LEU A 4 34.45 -19.19 26.83
C LEU A 4 33.92 -18.65 25.50
N GLY A 5 33.06 -19.42 24.83
CA GLY A 5 32.29 -18.95 23.69
C GLY A 5 31.17 -18.01 24.16
N LEU A 6 31.32 -16.72 23.89
CA LEU A 6 30.25 -15.73 24.04
C LEU A 6 29.27 -15.90 22.88
N SER A 7 28.14 -16.58 23.13
CA SER A 7 27.02 -16.61 22.20
C SER A 7 26.28 -15.28 22.26
N LEU A 8 26.62 -14.36 21.36
CA LEU A 8 25.83 -13.16 21.10
C LEU A 8 24.49 -13.58 20.50
N ALA A 9 23.47 -13.71 21.35
CA ALA A 9 22.09 -13.80 20.90
C ALA A 9 21.69 -12.44 20.32
N LEU A 10 21.79 -12.32 18.99
CA LEU A 10 21.23 -11.20 18.26
C LEU A 10 19.71 -11.30 18.39
N SER A 11 19.12 -10.50 19.28
CA SER A 11 17.67 -10.32 19.34
C SER A 11 17.24 -9.74 17.99
N ALA A 12 16.73 -10.58 17.10
CA ALA A 12 16.03 -10.13 15.91
C ALA A 12 14.85 -9.29 16.40
N GLN A 13 14.98 -7.97 16.33
CA GLN A 13 13.87 -7.06 16.58
C GLN A 13 12.87 -7.33 15.46
N ALA A 14 11.79 -8.06 15.77
CA ALA A 14 10.67 -8.17 14.86
C ALA A 14 10.12 -6.77 14.65
N THR A 15 10.28 -6.23 13.44
CA THR A 15 9.72 -4.93 13.07
C THR A 15 8.22 -5.03 13.27
N GLU A 16 7.67 -4.22 14.18
CA GLU A 16 6.25 -4.28 14.53
C GLU A 16 5.39 -4.02 13.29
N ARG A 17 4.50 -4.97 12.98
CA ARG A 17 3.58 -4.88 11.85
C ARG A 17 2.55 -3.77 12.11
N GLN A 18 2.34 -2.91 11.12
CA GLN A 18 1.34 -1.85 11.16
C GLN A 18 0.18 -2.15 10.20
N VAL A 19 -1.02 -1.71 10.56
CA VAL A 19 -2.17 -1.76 9.65
C VAL A 19 -2.14 -0.55 8.72
N TYR A 20 -2.29 -0.83 7.43
CA TYR A 20 -2.40 0.15 6.37
C TYR A 20 -3.72 -0.01 5.63
N LEU A 21 -4.34 1.13 5.30
CA LEU A 21 -5.31 1.22 4.21
C LEU A 21 -4.58 1.60 2.92
N VAL A 22 -4.65 0.73 1.92
CA VAL A 22 -4.25 1.03 0.55
C VAL A 22 -5.49 1.49 -0.23
N ALA A 23 -5.52 2.79 -0.53
CA ALA A 23 -6.52 3.35 -1.42
C ALA A 23 -5.92 3.45 -2.83
N THR A 24 -6.58 2.87 -3.84
CA THR A 24 -6.11 2.91 -5.23
C THR A 24 -7.22 3.37 -6.16
N VAL A 25 -7.00 4.44 -6.92
CA VAL A 25 -7.87 4.81 -8.04
C VAL A 25 -7.28 4.24 -9.32
N GLN A 26 -8.09 3.49 -10.06
CA GLN A 26 -7.75 2.97 -11.39
C GLN A 26 -8.62 3.68 -12.42
N LEU A 27 -8.00 4.16 -13.51
CA LEU A 27 -8.72 4.72 -14.64
C LEU A 27 -9.21 3.62 -15.56
N ASP A 28 -10.51 3.62 -15.84
CA ASP A 28 -11.17 2.63 -16.67
C ASP A 28 -10.62 2.69 -18.10
N GLY A 29 -10.41 1.52 -18.71
CA GLY A 29 -9.86 1.42 -20.06
C GLY A 29 -8.37 1.77 -20.19
N SER A 30 -7.64 1.95 -19.08
CA SER A 30 -6.20 2.23 -19.10
C SER A 30 -5.44 1.41 -18.05
N SER A 31 -4.10 1.39 -18.15
CA SER A 31 -3.20 0.85 -17.12
C SER A 31 -2.78 1.89 -16.08
N LEU A 32 -3.40 3.07 -16.08
CA LEU A 32 -3.07 4.15 -15.15
C LEU A 32 -3.84 3.97 -13.84
N ALA A 33 -3.09 3.72 -12.77
CA ALA A 33 -3.58 3.76 -11.40
C ALA A 33 -2.76 4.71 -10.53
N GLN A 34 -3.40 5.27 -9.52
CA GLN A 34 -2.74 6.01 -8.44
C GLN A 34 -3.08 5.38 -7.10
N SER A 35 -2.09 5.25 -6.22
CA SER A 35 -2.24 4.62 -4.91
C SER A 35 -1.74 5.50 -3.77
N ILE A 36 -2.40 5.37 -2.63
CA ILE A 36 -2.09 6.02 -1.37
C ILE A 36 -2.02 4.95 -0.28
N PHE A 37 -1.05 5.06 0.62
CA PHE A 37 -0.84 4.19 1.78
C PHE A 37 -1.14 4.99 3.05
N LEU A 38 -2.22 4.68 3.76
CA LEU A 38 -2.65 5.42 4.94
C LEU A 38 -2.48 4.56 6.18
N HIS A 39 -1.86 5.12 7.21
CA HIS A 39 -1.68 4.48 8.51
C HIS A 39 -2.25 5.38 9.60
N GLU A 40 -3.02 4.77 10.49
CA GLU A 40 -3.59 5.43 11.67
C GLU A 40 -3.07 4.69 12.91
N PRO A 41 -2.28 5.35 13.79
CA PRO A 41 -1.64 4.67 14.92
C PRO A 41 -2.62 3.99 15.88
N GLN A 42 -3.85 4.49 15.97
CA GLN A 42 -4.91 3.94 16.81
C GLN A 42 -5.61 2.71 16.21
N ILE A 43 -5.39 2.39 14.93
CA ILE A 43 -5.90 1.19 14.28
C ILE A 43 -4.78 0.16 14.22
N THR A 44 -4.76 -0.76 15.17
CA THR A 44 -3.74 -1.81 15.30
C THR A 44 -4.16 -3.15 14.70
N GLU A 45 -5.46 -3.33 14.43
CA GLU A 45 -6.03 -4.57 13.90
C GLU A 45 -6.72 -4.35 12.54
N LEU A 46 -6.67 -5.38 11.69
CA LEU A 46 -7.28 -5.37 10.37
C LEU A 46 -8.78 -5.02 10.41
N GLN A 47 -9.50 -5.54 11.41
CA GLN A 47 -10.93 -5.30 11.56
C GLN A 47 -11.23 -3.80 11.75
N GLY A 48 -10.42 -3.07 12.52
CA GLY A 48 -10.56 -1.63 12.69
C GLY A 48 -10.38 -0.86 11.38
N CYS A 49 -9.46 -1.29 10.51
CA CYS A 49 -9.31 -0.72 9.18
C CYS A 49 -10.53 -0.99 8.30
N LEU A 50 -11.04 -2.24 8.31
CA LEU A 50 -12.23 -2.61 7.54
C LEU A 50 -13.47 -1.84 7.99
N ASP A 51 -13.65 -1.66 9.29
CA ASP A 51 -14.75 -0.86 9.84
C ASP A 51 -14.63 0.61 9.45
N ALA A 52 -13.43 1.18 9.50
CA ALA A 52 -13.17 2.55 9.05
C ALA A 52 -13.43 2.73 7.55
N VAL A 53 -13.08 1.75 6.71
CA VAL A 53 -13.40 1.75 5.27
C VAL A 53 -14.91 1.69 5.05
N ARG A 54 -15.62 0.79 5.74
CA ARG A 54 -17.08 0.67 5.64
C ARG A 54 -17.77 1.97 6.01
N ASP A 55 -17.33 2.62 7.10
CA ASP A 55 -17.87 3.90 7.54
C ASP A 55 -17.56 5.02 6.52
N GLY A 56 -16.32 5.09 6.02
CA GLY A 56 -15.92 6.04 4.98
C GLY A 56 -16.72 5.90 3.69
N GLN A 57 -17.04 4.67 3.28
CA GLN A 57 -17.86 4.41 2.09
C GLN A 57 -19.35 4.70 2.30
N SER A 58 -19.92 4.28 3.43
CA SER A 58 -21.36 4.38 3.70
C SER A 58 -21.79 5.77 4.15
N LYS A 59 -21.02 6.40 5.07
CA LYS A 59 -21.31 7.71 5.65
C LYS A 59 -20.65 8.85 4.88
N ARG A 60 -19.79 8.54 3.91
CA ARG A 60 -18.92 9.48 3.19
C ARG A 60 -17.99 10.26 4.13
N ASP A 61 -17.68 9.66 5.28
CA ASP A 61 -16.92 10.30 6.33
C ASP A 61 -15.58 9.59 6.57
N TRP A 62 -14.50 10.21 6.10
CA TRP A 62 -13.15 9.66 6.13
C TRP A 62 -12.33 10.30 7.27
N LEU A 63 -12.85 10.33 8.49
CA LEU A 63 -12.17 10.94 9.64
C LEU A 63 -10.82 10.30 9.95
N LEU A 64 -10.78 8.96 9.95
CA LEU A 64 -9.60 8.19 10.28
C LEU A 64 -8.63 8.16 9.11
N TYR A 65 -9.07 7.78 7.91
CA TYR A 65 -8.21 7.70 6.74
C TYR A 65 -8.50 8.82 5.74
N ARG A 66 -8.30 10.07 6.13
CA ARG A 66 -8.60 11.21 5.25
C ARG A 66 -7.68 11.21 4.03
N HIS A 67 -8.27 11.13 2.84
CA HIS A 67 -7.54 11.17 1.56
C HIS A 67 -8.41 11.76 0.45
N ILE A 68 -7.77 12.22 -0.63
CA ILE A 68 -8.44 12.78 -1.80
C ILE A 68 -7.75 12.25 -3.06
N PHE A 69 -8.53 11.64 -3.95
CA PHE A 69 -8.13 11.47 -5.35
C PHE A 69 -8.69 12.62 -6.15
N ARG A 70 -7.81 13.39 -6.79
CA ARG A 70 -8.14 14.55 -7.63
C ARG A 70 -8.81 14.11 -8.94
N ARG A 71 -10.07 13.65 -8.85
CA ARG A 71 -10.86 13.15 -9.99
C ARG A 71 -11.01 14.19 -11.11
N ASP A 72 -10.95 15.47 -10.75
CA ASP A 72 -10.91 16.61 -11.67
C ASP A 72 -9.75 16.56 -12.67
N ARG A 73 -8.67 15.85 -12.34
CA ARG A 73 -7.50 15.67 -13.21
C ARG A 73 -7.63 14.50 -14.20
N PHE A 74 -8.68 13.68 -14.09
CA PHE A 74 -8.93 12.53 -14.97
C PHE A 74 -9.98 12.83 -16.04
N LYS A 75 -9.91 14.03 -16.67
CA LYS A 75 -10.89 14.46 -17.67
C LYS A 75 -10.99 13.44 -18.81
N GLY A 76 -12.23 13.05 -19.15
CA GLY A 76 -12.52 12.10 -20.23
C GLY A 76 -12.43 10.62 -19.81
N PHE A 77 -12.10 10.32 -18.57
CA PHE A 77 -12.04 8.95 -18.04
C PHE A 77 -12.93 8.78 -16.82
N SER A 78 -13.59 7.62 -16.73
CA SER A 78 -14.14 7.15 -15.46
C SER A 78 -13.03 6.48 -14.66
N GLY A 79 -13.20 6.43 -13.35
CA GLY A 79 -12.27 5.74 -12.47
C GLY A 79 -12.97 5.21 -11.25
N HIS A 80 -12.55 4.00 -10.85
CA HIS A 80 -13.03 3.31 -9.66
C HIS A 80 -11.95 3.32 -8.59
N ILE A 81 -12.38 3.48 -7.34
CA ILE A 81 -11.49 3.42 -6.19
C ILE A 81 -11.65 2.05 -5.55
N ARG A 82 -10.52 1.38 -5.31
CA ARG A 82 -10.42 0.14 -4.53
C ARG A 82 -9.73 0.43 -3.21
N TYR A 83 -10.29 -0.10 -2.13
CA TYR A 83 -9.74 -0.03 -0.79
C TYR A 83 -9.32 -1.42 -0.34
N GLN A 84 -8.09 -1.56 0.14
CA GLN A 84 -7.56 -2.82 0.67
C GLN A 84 -6.86 -2.55 1.98
N CYS A 85 -7.27 -3.24 3.05
CA CYS A 85 -6.56 -3.21 4.32
C CYS A 85 -5.49 -4.31 4.34
N GLY A 86 -4.34 -4.04 4.95
CA GLY A 86 -3.31 -5.05 5.13
C GLY A 86 -2.26 -4.68 6.17
N TYR A 87 -1.60 -5.70 6.72
CA TYR A 87 -0.47 -5.57 7.61
C TYR A 87 0.82 -5.37 6.81
N SER A 88 1.65 -4.42 7.19
CA SER A 88 2.99 -4.27 6.61
C SER A 88 4.04 -4.06 7.68
N GLU A 89 5.19 -4.70 7.47
CA GLU A 89 6.44 -4.36 8.16
C GLU A 89 7.14 -3.17 7.47
N GLN A 90 6.72 -2.84 6.23
CA GLN A 90 7.22 -1.68 5.51
C GLN A 90 6.53 -0.42 6.01
N ARG A 91 7.31 0.63 6.18
CA ARG A 91 6.80 1.96 6.53
C ARG A 91 6.78 2.87 5.32
N PHE A 92 5.79 3.74 5.30
CA PHE A 92 5.59 4.71 4.23
C PHE A 92 5.65 6.10 4.83
N SER A 93 6.24 7.06 4.12
CA SER A 93 6.13 8.47 4.52
C SER A 93 4.67 8.89 4.63
N SER A 94 4.34 9.81 5.53
CA SER A 94 2.98 10.36 5.62
C SER A 94 2.46 10.82 4.27
N TRP A 95 1.19 10.53 3.98
CA TRP A 95 0.54 11.05 2.78
C TRP A 95 0.13 12.50 3.00
N HIS A 96 0.40 13.33 2.01
CA HIS A 96 -0.08 14.71 1.94
C HIS A 96 -0.69 14.92 0.54
N ASP A 97 -1.76 15.71 0.46
CA ASP A 97 -2.25 16.19 -0.83
C ASP A 97 -1.14 17.08 -1.42
N GLY A 98 -0.48 16.55 -2.43
CA GLY A 98 0.89 16.94 -2.75
C GLY A 98 1.25 16.56 -4.18
N PRO A 99 2.55 16.48 -4.52
CA PRO A 99 3.01 16.47 -5.90
C PRO A 99 2.49 15.29 -6.72
N ARG A 100 2.70 15.37 -8.04
CA ARG A 100 2.31 14.34 -9.02
C ARG A 100 2.65 12.94 -8.53
N TYR A 101 1.70 12.02 -8.61
CA TYR A 101 1.92 10.59 -8.43
C TYR A 101 2.89 10.10 -9.52
N ASN A 102 4.17 10.01 -9.17
CA ASN A 102 5.28 9.82 -10.10
C ASN A 102 6.21 8.65 -9.71
N LYS A 103 5.87 7.90 -8.66
CA LYS A 103 6.66 6.77 -8.18
C LYS A 103 5.91 5.47 -8.52
N PRO A 104 6.41 4.64 -9.44
CA PRO A 104 5.72 3.40 -9.77
C PRO A 104 6.00 2.34 -8.70
N TYR A 105 4.93 1.69 -8.26
CA TYR A 105 4.95 0.65 -7.24
C TYR A 105 4.22 -0.59 -7.73
N LEU A 106 4.82 -1.75 -7.50
CA LEU A 106 4.12 -3.03 -7.47
C LEU A 106 3.58 -3.23 -6.06
N ILE A 107 2.27 -3.27 -5.93
CA ILE A 107 1.55 -3.33 -4.65
C ILE A 107 0.77 -4.64 -4.63
N GLY A 108 0.86 -5.40 -3.55
CA GLY A 108 0.06 -6.60 -3.37
C GLY A 108 -0.34 -6.84 -1.92
N VAL A 109 -1.58 -7.29 -1.71
CA VAL A 109 -2.09 -7.74 -0.41
C VAL A 109 -2.46 -9.21 -0.57
N ASN A 110 -1.78 -10.11 0.14
CA ASN A 110 -2.03 -11.56 0.04
C ASN A 110 -3.26 -12.02 0.83
N ASP A 111 -3.59 -13.31 0.77
CA ASP A 111 -4.74 -13.88 1.50
C ASP A 111 -4.58 -13.80 3.03
N ASN A 112 -3.36 -13.67 3.54
CA ASN A 112 -3.07 -13.43 4.96
C ASN A 112 -3.10 -11.92 5.32
N ALA A 113 -3.65 -11.09 4.43
CA ALA A 113 -3.67 -9.63 4.52
C ALA A 113 -2.28 -8.98 4.63
N GLU A 114 -1.22 -9.64 4.17
CA GLU A 114 0.12 -9.04 4.19
C GLU A 114 0.31 -8.13 2.98
N LEU A 115 0.53 -6.85 3.26
CA LEU A 115 0.84 -5.79 2.32
C LEU A 115 2.35 -5.81 2.02
N ARG A 116 2.67 -6.04 0.75
CA ARG A 116 4.02 -5.86 0.19
C ARG A 116 3.99 -4.80 -0.90
N VAL A 117 4.95 -3.89 -0.85
CA VAL A 117 5.13 -2.83 -1.84
C VAL A 117 6.58 -2.81 -2.32
N VAL A 118 6.77 -2.82 -3.64
CA VAL A 118 8.10 -2.75 -4.27
C VAL A 118 8.13 -1.54 -5.18
N ARG A 119 9.08 -0.62 -4.95
CA ARG A 119 9.34 0.49 -5.87
C ARG A 119 10.00 -0.03 -7.13
N THR A 120 9.48 0.35 -8.29
CA THR A 120 10.10 0.03 -9.58
C THR A 120 10.72 1.28 -10.21
N PRO A 121 11.66 1.13 -11.15
CA PRO A 121 12.22 2.28 -11.89
C PRO A 121 11.23 2.95 -12.84
N SER A 122 10.24 2.22 -13.37
CA SER A 122 9.21 2.76 -14.27
C SER A 122 7.91 1.97 -14.20
N GLN A 123 6.81 2.56 -14.71
CA GLN A 123 5.51 1.88 -14.83
C GLN A 123 5.60 0.66 -15.76
N ALA A 124 6.36 0.76 -16.85
CA ALA A 124 6.57 -0.37 -17.76
C ALA A 124 7.27 -1.55 -17.07
N GLN A 125 8.30 -1.27 -16.25
CA GLN A 125 8.97 -2.31 -15.48
C GLN A 125 8.06 -2.91 -14.39
N CYS A 126 7.20 -2.09 -13.76
CA CYS A 126 6.18 -2.62 -12.86
C CYS A 126 5.27 -3.61 -13.59
N MET A 127 4.72 -3.23 -14.74
CA MET A 127 3.81 -4.09 -15.50
C MET A 127 4.49 -5.38 -15.97
N THR A 128 5.79 -5.34 -16.27
CA THR A 128 6.57 -6.56 -16.58
C THR A 128 6.70 -7.45 -15.35
N GLN A 129 7.03 -6.91 -14.18
CA GLN A 129 7.11 -7.69 -12.93
C GLN A 129 5.76 -8.27 -12.54
N LEU A 130 4.67 -7.49 -12.62
CA LEU A 130 3.31 -7.95 -12.36
C LEU A 130 2.92 -9.13 -13.27
N ARG A 131 3.29 -9.08 -14.56
CA ARG A 131 3.03 -10.17 -15.52
C ARG A 131 3.86 -11.42 -15.29
N ALA A 132 5.00 -11.30 -14.61
CA ALA A 132 5.86 -12.41 -14.26
C ALA A 132 5.46 -13.12 -12.95
N LEU A 133 4.52 -12.55 -12.18
CA LEU A 133 4.04 -13.18 -10.95
C LEU A 133 3.20 -14.43 -11.25
N PRO A 134 3.20 -15.43 -10.34
CA PRO A 134 2.21 -16.50 -10.37
C PRO A 134 0.78 -15.96 -10.38
N ALA A 135 -0.13 -16.61 -11.10
CA ALA A 135 -1.50 -16.12 -11.34
C ALA A 135 -2.24 -15.68 -10.05
N ALA A 136 -2.13 -16.45 -8.97
CA ALA A 136 -2.74 -16.10 -7.68
C ALA A 136 -2.19 -14.78 -7.12
N ARG A 137 -0.88 -14.58 -7.18
CA ARG A 137 -0.23 -13.33 -6.72
C ARG A 137 -0.51 -12.17 -7.66
N GLN A 138 -0.59 -12.43 -8.96
CA GLN A 138 -0.96 -11.43 -9.95
C GLN A 138 -2.36 -10.87 -9.67
N ALA A 139 -3.35 -11.73 -9.38
CA ALA A 139 -4.72 -11.31 -9.08
C ALA A 139 -4.82 -10.44 -7.81
N GLN A 140 -3.89 -10.61 -6.88
CA GLN A 140 -3.77 -9.86 -5.62
C GLN A 140 -2.89 -8.61 -5.73
N SER A 141 -2.30 -8.36 -6.89
CA SER A 141 -1.31 -7.30 -7.10
C SER A 141 -1.74 -6.30 -8.16
N ILE A 142 -1.20 -5.09 -8.08
CA ILE A 142 -1.45 -4.01 -9.03
C ILE A 142 -0.21 -3.15 -9.19
N CYS A 143 -0.05 -2.55 -10.37
CA CYS A 143 0.91 -1.48 -10.61
C CYS A 143 0.22 -0.13 -10.53
N ALA A 144 0.66 0.70 -9.59
CA ALA A 144 0.11 2.04 -9.41
C ALA A 144 1.21 3.07 -9.16
N MET A 145 0.91 4.32 -9.51
CA MET A 145 1.76 5.45 -9.22
C MET A 145 1.44 5.96 -7.81
N GLY A 146 2.43 6.08 -6.94
CA GLY A 146 2.35 6.70 -5.63
C GLY A 146 3.06 8.05 -5.59
N ASN A 147 2.89 8.78 -4.48
CA ASN A 147 3.66 9.99 -4.16
C ASN A 147 4.39 9.90 -2.80
N GLN A 148 4.15 8.86 -2.00
CA GLN A 148 4.86 8.56 -0.75
C GLN A 148 6.19 7.88 -1.01
N GLU A 149 7.08 7.84 -0.02
CA GLU A 149 8.33 7.07 -0.05
C GLU A 149 8.22 5.80 0.81
N LEU A 150 8.92 4.74 0.39
CA LEU A 150 9.22 3.62 1.28
C LEU A 150 10.32 4.05 2.23
N GLN A 151 10.06 3.95 3.53
CA GLN A 151 11.04 4.27 4.56
C GLN A 151 11.99 3.08 4.78
N PRO A 152 13.27 3.35 5.12
CA PRO A 152 14.25 2.32 5.43
C PRO A 152 13.92 1.55 6.70
#